data_AF-A0A8J3IN48-F1
#
_entry.id   AF-A0A8J3IN48-F1
#
_cell.length_a   1.000
_cell.length_b   1.000
_cell.length_c   1.000
_cell.angle_alpha   90.00
_cell.angle_beta   90.00
_cell.angle_gamma   90.00
#
_symmetry.space_group_name_H-M   'P 1'
#
loop_
_entity.id
_entity.type
_entity.pdbx_description
1 polymer ?
#
loop_
_entity_poly.entity_id
_entity_poly.type
_entity_poly.pdbx_seq_one_letter_code
_entity_poly.pdbx_strand_id
1 'polypeptide(L)'
;MNHESDQDILHQITTLVDEEHTLLQKSHEGELASDQHERMKELEVKLDQCWDLLRQRRARRHAGQNPDEAAVRNESTVEHYLQ
;
A
#
# COMPACT_ATOMS: atom_id res chain seq x y z
N MET A 1 9.70 14.03 -9.51
CA MET A 1 8.44 13.41 -9.93
C MET A 1 8.63 11.90 -9.87
N ASN A 2 8.06 11.21 -8.87
CA ASN A 2 8.02 9.75 -8.88
C ASN A 2 6.88 9.35 -9.84
N HIS A 3 7.24 8.97 -11.05
CA HIS A 3 6.29 8.47 -12.04
C HIS A 3 6.15 6.96 -11.82
N GLU A 4 5.25 6.58 -10.92
CA GLU A 4 5.00 5.18 -10.58
C GLU A 4 4.13 4.56 -11.69
N SER A 5 4.70 3.70 -12.53
CA SER A 5 3.96 3.00 -13.58
C SER A 5 3.04 1.94 -12.98
N ASP A 6 2.07 1.46 -13.74
CA ASP A 6 1.18 0.37 -13.29
C ASP A 6 1.98 -0.87 -12.82
N GLN A 7 3.14 -1.14 -13.46
CA GLN A 7 4.03 -2.23 -13.08
C GLN A 7 4.78 -1.96 -11.77
N ASP A 8 5.22 -0.72 -11.53
CA ASP A 8 5.89 -0.34 -10.28
C ASP A 8 4.93 -0.51 -9.10
N ILE A 9 3.67 -0.09 -9.27
CA ILE A 9 2.62 -0.24 -8.25
C ILE A 9 2.35 -1.72 -7.96
N LEU A 10 2.25 -2.56 -9.00
CA LEU A 10 2.06 -4.00 -8.82
C LEU A 10 3.26 -4.67 -8.14
N HIS A 11 4.48 -4.20 -8.44
CA HIS A 11 5.69 -4.67 -7.75
C HIS A 11 5.63 -4.29 -6.26
N GLN A 12 5.26 -3.06 -5.94
CA GLN A 12 5.09 -2.60 -4.56
C GLN A 12 4.05 -3.42 -3.81
N ILE A 13 2.88 -3.67 -4.41
CA ILE A 13 1.84 -4.55 -3.85
C ILE A 13 2.41 -5.94 -3.54
N THR A 14 3.17 -6.52 -4.48
CA THR A 14 3.74 -7.85 -4.31
C THR A 14 4.73 -7.89 -3.13
N THR A 15 5.61 -6.89 -3.02
CA THR A 15 6.54 -6.76 -1.90
C THR A 15 5.82 -6.58 -0.56
N LEU A 16 4.76 -5.79 -0.52
CA LEU A 16 3.97 -5.56 0.70
C LEU A 16 3.24 -6.83 1.16
N VAL A 17 2.67 -7.60 0.23
CA VAL A 17 2.03 -8.89 0.54
C VAL A 17 3.05 -9.92 1.02
N ASP A 18 4.26 -9.94 0.44
CA ASP A 18 5.33 -10.82 0.90
C ASP A 18 5.81 -10.48 2.33
N GLU A 19 5.90 -9.19 2.65
CA GLU A 19 6.19 -8.71 4.00
C GLU A 19 5.08 -9.12 4.98
N GLU A 20 3.80 -8.93 4.62
CA GLU A 20 2.65 -9.38 5.42
C GLU A 20 2.72 -10.87 5.72
N HIS A 21 2.95 -11.70 4.70
CA HIS A 21 3.01 -13.15 4.84
C HIS A 21 4.18 -13.58 5.75
N THR A 22 5.34 -12.92 5.62
CA THR A 22 6.50 -13.13 6.49
C THR A 22 6.19 -12.77 7.94
N LEU A 23 5.48 -11.66 8.19
CA LEU A 23 5.07 -11.26 9.53
C LEU A 23 4.04 -12.22 10.11
N LEU A 24 3.09 -12.69 9.29
CA LEU A 24 2.09 -13.67 9.70
C LEU A 24 2.73 -14.99 10.13
N GLN A 25 3.73 -15.47 9.38
CA GLN A 25 4.47 -16.68 9.71
C GLN A 25 5.22 -16.54 11.04
N LYS A 26 5.89 -15.39 11.26
CA LYS A 26 6.57 -15.08 12.53
C LYS A 26 5.59 -14.97 13.70
N SER A 27 4.41 -14.40 13.46
CA SER A 27 3.34 -14.31 14.47
C SER A 27 2.84 -15.69 14.90
N HIS A 28 2.71 -16.63 13.96
CA HIS A 28 2.27 -18.00 14.24
C HIS A 28 3.27 -18.79 15.10
N GLU A 29 4.56 -18.45 15.05
CA GLU A 29 5.61 -19.10 15.85
C GLU A 29 5.62 -18.70 17.33
N GLY A 30 4.75 -17.76 17.77
CA GLY A 30 4.40 -17.60 19.19
C GLY A 30 4.74 -16.26 19.84
N GLU A 31 5.24 -15.27 19.10
CA GLU A 31 5.48 -13.91 19.60
C GLU A 31 4.49 -12.92 18.98
N LEU A 32 3.26 -12.89 19.51
CA LEU A 32 2.32 -11.80 19.26
C LEU A 32 2.74 -10.57 20.09
N ALA A 33 3.75 -9.85 19.61
CA ALA A 33 4.06 -8.51 20.09
C ALA A 33 3.07 -7.50 19.50
N SER A 34 2.54 -6.60 20.32
CA SER A 34 1.66 -5.49 19.92
C SER A 34 2.20 -4.70 18.72
N ASP A 35 3.54 -4.61 18.60
CA ASP A 35 4.27 -4.00 17.50
C ASP A 35 3.98 -4.65 16.13
N GLN A 36 3.72 -5.97 16.09
CA GLN A 36 3.40 -6.66 14.84
C GLN A 36 2.01 -6.30 14.31
N HIS A 37 1.05 -6.04 15.21
CA HIS A 37 -0.27 -5.59 14.80
C HIS A 37 -0.23 -4.19 14.18
N GLU A 38 0.56 -3.29 14.75
CA GLU A 38 0.74 -1.95 14.17
C GLU A 38 1.38 -2.06 12.78
N ARG A 39 2.43 -2.89 12.66
CA ARG A 39 3.09 -3.12 11.37
C ARG A 39 2.16 -3.70 10.31
N MET A 40 1.31 -4.66 10.69
CA MET A 40 0.34 -5.25 9.77
C MET A 40 -0.67 -4.22 9.26
N LYS A 41 -1.15 -3.33 10.14
CA LYS A 41 -2.03 -2.22 9.75
C LYS A 41 -1.35 -1.21 8.85
N GLU A 42 -0.07 -0.91 9.08
CA GLU A 42 0.71 -0.07 8.16
C GLU A 42 0.79 -0.70 6.75
N LEU A 43 1.00 -2.02 6.67
CA LEU A 43 1.05 -2.74 5.40
C LEU A 43 -0.30 -2.72 4.68
N GLU A 44 -1.41 -2.98 5.39
CA GLU A 44 -2.77 -2.88 4.85
C GLU A 44 -3.05 -1.48 4.28
N VAL A 45 -2.66 -0.42 5.00
CA VAL A 45 -2.82 0.96 4.55
C VAL A 45 -2.02 1.23 3.29
N LYS A 46 -0.76 0.75 3.21
CA LYS A 46 0.07 0.90 2.01
C LYS A 46 -0.50 0.13 0.82
N LEU A 47 -1.03 -1.07 1.05
CA LEU A 47 -1.70 -1.87 0.03
C LEU A 47 -2.92 -1.14 -0.53
N ASP A 48 -3.77 -0.58 0.35
CA ASP A 48 -4.95 0.18 -0.06
C ASP A 48 -4.57 1.41 -0.90
N GLN A 49 -3.51 2.13 -0.51
CA GLN A 49 -2.98 3.26 -1.29
C GLN A 49 -2.50 2.84 -2.69
N CYS A 50 -1.77 1.72 -2.78
CA CYS A 50 -1.31 1.19 -4.06
C CYS A 50 -2.49 0.78 -4.96
N TRP A 51 -3.49 0.10 -4.39
CA TRP A 51 -4.70 -0.29 -5.10
C TRP A 51 -5.53 0.92 -5.57
N ASP A 52 -5.68 1.94 -4.71
CA ASP A 52 -6.38 3.18 -5.06
C ASP A 52 -5.66 3.92 -6.18
N LEU A 53 -4.32 4.03 -6.11
CA LEU A 53 -3.52 4.64 -7.18
C LEU A 53 -3.70 3.88 -8.51
N LEU A 54 -3.62 2.54 -8.50
CA LEU A 54 -3.80 1.73 -9.70
C LEU A 54 -5.20 1.92 -10.30
N ARG A 55 -6.24 1.95 -9.44
CA ARG A 55 -7.62 2.18 -9.86
C ARG A 55 -7.78 3.59 -10.43
N GLN A 56 -7.21 4.61 -9.79
CA GLN A 56 -7.21 5.99 -10.26
C GLN A 56 -6.54 6.12 -11.64
N ARG A 57 -5.37 5.50 -11.84
CA ARG A 57 -4.67 5.47 -13.13
C ARG A 57 -5.52 4.81 -14.22
N ARG A 58 -6.14 3.66 -13.91
CA ARG A 58 -7.03 2.95 -14.84
C ARG A 58 -8.28 3.77 -15.19
N ALA A 59 -8.89 4.44 -14.22
CA ALA A 59 -10.05 5.29 -14.43
C ALA A 59 -9.71 6.49 -15.33
N ARG A 60 -8.58 7.18 -15.07
CA ARG A 60 -8.08 8.27 -15.92
C ARG A 60 -7.81 7.80 -17.34
N ARG A 61 -7.12 6.66 -17.51
CA ARG A 61 -6.86 6.05 -18.83
C ARG A 61 -8.17 5.76 -19.58
N HIS A 62 -9.16 5.21 -18.90
CA HIS A 62 -10.48 4.92 -19.48
C HIS A 62 -11.25 6.20 -19.85
N ALA A 63 -11.07 7.28 -19.10
CA ALA A 63 -11.62 8.59 -19.39
C ALA A 63 -10.85 9.38 -20.46
N GLY A 64 -9.76 8.82 -21.02
CA GLY A 64 -8.88 9.51 -21.96
C GLY A 64 -8.03 10.62 -21.31
N GLN A 65 -7.93 10.63 -19.98
CA GLN A 65 -7.10 11.56 -19.22
C GLN A 65 -5.69 10.99 -19.01
N ASN A 66 -4.76 11.86 -18.64
CA ASN A 66 -3.39 11.45 -18.36
C ASN A 66 -3.32 10.63 -17.05
N PRO A 67 -2.97 9.32 -17.10
CA PRO A 67 -2.88 8.49 -15.89
C PRO A 67 -1.82 8.99 -14.91
N ASP A 68 -0.82 9.75 -15.36
CA ASP A 68 0.28 10.22 -14.52
C ASP A 68 -0.07 11.45 -13.68
N GLU A 69 -1.26 12.00 -13.88
CA GLU A 69 -1.87 12.93 -12.94
C GLU A 69 -2.52 12.22 -11.74
N ALA A 70 -2.48 10.88 -11.69
CA ALA A 70 -2.85 10.14 -10.51
C ALA A 70 -1.81 10.35 -9.41
N ALA A 71 -2.27 10.90 -8.29
CA ALA A 71 -1.46 11.10 -7.10
C ALA A 71 -1.92 10.10 -6.04
N VAL A 72 -0.95 9.46 -5.38
CA VAL A 72 -1.22 8.76 -4.12
C VAL A 72 -1.79 9.80 -3.16
N ARG A 73 -2.86 9.46 -2.45
CA ARG A 73 -3.34 10.31 -1.36
C ARG A 73 -2.18 10.46 -0.37
N ASN A 74 -1.71 11.70 -0.19
CA ASN A 74 -0.59 11.99 0.71
C ASN A 74 -0.86 11.32 2.07
N GLU A 75 0.12 10.53 2.49
CA GLU A 75 0.18 9.80 3.77
C GLU A 75 0.02 10.68 5.01
N SER A 76 -0.04 12.01 4.86
CA SER A 76 -0.30 13.00 5.92
C SER A 76 -1.63 12.84 6.67
N THR A 77 -2.44 11.81 6.40
CA THR A 77 -3.65 11.48 7.18
C THR A 77 -3.52 10.15 7.94
N VAL A 78 -2.41 9.43 7.81
CA VAL A 78 -2.11 8.25 8.63
C VAL A 78 -1.34 8.65 9.91
N GLU A 79 -1.08 9.94 10.12
CA GLU A 79 -0.71 10.52 11.43
C GLU A 79 -1.84 10.45 12.49
N HIS A 80 -2.84 9.60 12.29
CA HIS A 80 -3.86 9.28 13.30
C HIS A 80 -3.90 7.80 13.67
N TYR A 81 -2.87 7.02 13.31
CA TYR A 81 -2.75 5.64 13.82
C TYR A 81 -1.97 5.53 15.13
N LEU A 82 -1.40 6.63 15.62
CA LEU A 82 -0.80 6.74 16.94
C LEU A 82 -1.51 7.84 17.74
N GLN A 83 -2.64 7.54 18.38
CA GLN A 83 -2.91 7.85 19.80
C GLN A 83 -4.23 7.26 20.32
#